data_AF-A0A4R6T8W6-F1
#
_entry.id   AF-A0A4R6T8W6-F1
#
_cell.length_a   1.000
_cell.length_b   1.000
_cell.length_c   1.000
_cell.angle_alpha   90.00
_cell.angle_beta   90.00
_cell.angle_gamma   90.00
#
_symmetry.space_group_name_H-M   'P 1'
#
loop_
_entity.id
_entity.type
_entity.pdbx_description
1 polymer ?
#
loop_
_entity_poly.entity_id
_entity_poly.type
_entity_poly.pdbx_seq_one_letter_code
_entity_poly.pdbx_strand_id
1 'polypeptide(L)'
;MTLEELINQYKTEGYKFWKYRDKDGNNITTHFFFETHSDYLDRYLSFYKELPNLTEVIVHAADGIFKLTNNGIEYFIRHNHQEVFLDKEGNQRGVPYEVSRQVRNNMIKRMNDILKARTFDEIYQIVTECKVKGFGELSIYDTSMRIASHLNIEPDKIYLHAGARKGMEILEEKGYVEQGASRKKYIEIKEMPKPMQQLKAAESEHMLCSMKDDMKELDQQN
;
A
#
# COMPACT_ATOMS: atom_id res chain seq x y z
N MET A 1 -11.74 1.38 -22.80
CA MET A 1 -11.55 0.28 -21.82
C MET A 1 -12.62 0.45 -20.75
N THR A 2 -13.32 -0.62 -20.39
CA THR A 2 -14.35 -0.55 -19.34
C THR A 2 -13.75 -0.75 -17.94
N LEU A 3 -14.47 -0.30 -16.91
CA LEU A 3 -14.08 -0.55 -15.53
C LEU A 3 -14.09 -2.05 -15.19
N GLU A 4 -15.01 -2.83 -15.79
CA GLU A 4 -15.06 -4.29 -15.62
C GLU A 4 -13.83 -4.97 -16.22
N GLU A 5 -13.40 -4.55 -17.41
CA GLU A 5 -12.16 -5.02 -18.04
C GLU A 5 -10.95 -4.73 -17.15
N LEU A 6 -10.83 -3.51 -16.63
CA LEU A 6 -9.71 -3.12 -15.76
C LEU A 6 -9.68 -3.93 -14.46
N ILE A 7 -10.84 -4.21 -13.85
CA ILE A 7 -10.92 -5.07 -12.66
C ILE A 7 -10.56 -6.51 -13.01
N ASN A 8 -10.96 -7.00 -14.18
CA ASN A 8 -10.56 -8.31 -14.64
C ASN A 8 -9.03 -8.37 -14.82
N GLN A 9 -8.40 -7.34 -15.40
CA GLN A 9 -6.94 -7.26 -15.50
C GLN A 9 -6.26 -7.32 -14.13
N TYR A 10 -6.75 -6.55 -13.15
CA TYR A 10 -6.25 -6.61 -11.77
C TYR A 10 -6.28 -8.03 -11.19
N LYS A 11 -7.34 -8.80 -11.48
CA LYS A 11 -7.61 -10.13 -10.95
C LYS A 11 -7.04 -11.29 -11.77
N THR A 12 -6.63 -11.09 -13.01
CA THR A 12 -6.26 -12.21 -13.89
C THR A 12 -4.95 -12.04 -14.64
N GLU A 13 -4.44 -10.82 -14.79
CA GLU A 13 -3.20 -10.60 -15.55
C GLU A 13 -1.97 -10.64 -14.65
N GLY A 14 -0.92 -11.33 -15.13
CA GLY A 14 0.35 -11.48 -14.45
C GLY A 14 0.99 -10.13 -14.11
N TYR A 15 1.34 -9.94 -12.84
CA TYR A 15 1.97 -8.71 -12.35
C TYR A 15 3.49 -8.87 -12.25
N LYS A 16 4.21 -7.89 -12.78
CA LYS A 16 5.68 -7.83 -12.74
C LYS A 16 6.13 -6.71 -11.82
N PHE A 17 6.90 -7.07 -10.80
CA PHE A 17 7.46 -6.12 -9.86
C PHE A 17 8.98 -6.05 -10.04
N TRP A 18 9.49 -4.93 -10.54
CA TRP A 18 10.91 -4.76 -10.79
C TRP A 18 11.63 -4.12 -9.59
N LYS A 19 12.81 -4.64 -9.26
CA LYS A 19 13.70 -4.07 -8.25
C LYS A 19 15.14 -3.97 -8.74
N TYR A 20 15.72 -2.80 -8.56
CA TYR A 20 17.12 -2.55 -8.82
C TYR A 20 18.00 -2.89 -7.63
N ARG A 21 17.52 -2.65 -6.41
CA ARG A 21 18.29 -2.81 -5.17
C ARG A 21 17.53 -3.58 -4.10
N ASP A 22 18.28 -4.23 -3.22
CA ASP A 22 17.77 -4.80 -1.97
C ASP A 22 17.65 -3.74 -0.85
N LYS A 23 17.26 -4.17 0.36
CA LYS A 23 17.10 -3.28 1.51
C LYS A 23 18.40 -2.60 1.96
N ASP A 24 19.55 -3.20 1.66
CA ASP A 24 20.89 -2.74 2.06
C ASP A 24 21.55 -1.89 0.96
N GLY A 25 20.87 -1.75 -0.19
CA GLY A 25 21.34 -0.97 -1.33
C GLY A 25 22.18 -1.76 -2.33
N ASN A 26 22.32 -3.09 -2.15
CA ASN A 26 23.04 -3.93 -3.11
C ASN A 26 22.21 -4.08 -4.38
N ASN A 27 22.87 -4.07 -5.53
CA ASN A 27 22.20 -4.24 -6.81
C ASN A 27 21.72 -5.70 -6.98
N ILE A 28 20.42 -5.88 -7.23
CA ILE A 28 19.81 -7.18 -7.50
C ILE A 28 19.20 -7.27 -8.90
N THR A 29 18.85 -6.13 -9.51
CA THR A 29 18.32 -5.98 -10.89
C THR A 29 17.48 -7.18 -11.35
N THR A 30 16.32 -7.37 -10.72
CA THR A 30 15.49 -8.56 -10.90
C THR A 30 14.00 -8.23 -10.97
N HIS A 31 13.25 -9.06 -11.70
CA HIS A 31 11.77 -9.03 -11.72
C HIS A 31 11.25 -10.13 -10.81
N PHE A 32 10.26 -9.79 -10.01
CA PHE A 32 9.40 -10.75 -9.33
C PHE A 32 8.11 -10.88 -10.12
N PHE A 33 7.67 -12.12 -10.31
CA PHE A 33 6.47 -12.45 -11.06
C PHE A 33 5.39 -12.93 -10.09
N PHE A 34 4.20 -12.36 -10.25
CA PHE A 34 3.01 -12.69 -9.48
C PHE A 34 1.92 -13.09 -10.46
N GLU A 35 1.02 -13.97 -10.02
CA GLU A 35 -0.09 -14.43 -10.85
C GLU A 35 -0.99 -13.26 -11.23
N THR A 36 -1.20 -12.33 -10.30
CA THR A 36 -2.09 -11.17 -10.44
C THR A 36 -1.59 -10.01 -9.57
N HIS A 37 -2.22 -8.83 -9.70
CA HIS A 37 -1.97 -7.73 -8.76
C HIS A 37 -2.45 -8.07 -7.34
N SER A 38 -3.52 -8.85 -7.22
CA SER A 38 -4.03 -9.32 -5.93
C SER A 38 -3.07 -10.34 -5.29
N ASP A 39 -2.49 -11.27 -6.07
CA ASP A 39 -1.46 -12.22 -5.60
C ASP A 39 -0.21 -11.47 -5.08
N TYR A 40 0.19 -10.38 -5.74
CA TYR A 40 1.25 -9.52 -5.20
C TYR A 40 0.89 -8.96 -3.83
N LEU A 41 -0.29 -8.34 -3.70
CA LEU A 41 -0.73 -7.73 -2.45
C LEU A 41 -0.80 -8.78 -1.32
N ASP A 42 -1.35 -9.95 -1.61
CA ASP A 42 -1.46 -11.06 -0.67
C ASP A 42 -0.09 -11.56 -0.21
N ARG A 43 0.84 -11.83 -1.14
CA ARG A 43 2.21 -12.26 -0.79
C ARG A 43 2.98 -11.21 -0.01
N TYR A 44 2.83 -9.95 -0.40
CA TYR A 44 3.44 -8.82 0.29
C TYR A 44 2.94 -8.69 1.73
N LEU A 45 1.62 -8.77 1.97
CA LEU A 45 1.06 -8.69 3.32
C LEU A 45 1.30 -9.96 4.15
N SER A 46 1.39 -11.13 3.50
CA SER A 46 1.67 -12.41 4.15
C SER A 46 3.03 -12.44 4.84
N PHE A 47 4.03 -11.77 4.26
CA PHE A 47 5.34 -11.60 4.91
C PHE A 47 5.20 -11.04 6.34
N TYR A 48 4.43 -9.96 6.52
CA TYR A 48 4.22 -9.36 7.84
C TYR A 48 3.36 -10.22 8.74
N LYS A 49 2.38 -10.91 8.15
CA LYS A 49 1.50 -11.83 8.85
C LYS A 49 2.27 -12.96 9.54
N GLU A 50 3.30 -13.47 8.87
CA GLU A 50 4.10 -14.61 9.32
C GLU A 50 5.26 -14.23 10.25
N LEU A 51 5.52 -12.94 10.49
CA LEU A 51 6.57 -12.52 11.41
C LEU A 51 6.27 -13.01 12.84
N PRO A 52 7.29 -13.45 13.60
CA PRO A 52 7.11 -14.17 14.86
C PRO A 52 6.60 -13.29 16.01
N ASN A 53 6.80 -11.98 15.94
CA ASN A 53 6.42 -11.07 17.01
C ASN A 53 6.18 -9.64 16.50
N LEU A 54 5.39 -8.88 17.26
CA LEU A 54 5.02 -7.51 16.91
C LEU A 54 6.21 -6.53 16.84
N THR A 55 7.31 -6.79 17.56
CA THR A 55 8.49 -5.91 17.47
C THR A 55 9.12 -5.99 16.09
N GLU A 56 9.30 -7.21 15.55
CA GLU A 56 9.78 -7.41 14.17
C GLU A 56 8.81 -6.83 13.15
N VAL A 57 7.49 -7.01 13.36
CA VAL A 57 6.47 -6.42 12.50
C VAL A 57 6.60 -4.90 12.47
N ILE A 58 6.71 -4.23 13.62
CA ILE A 58 6.89 -2.77 13.69
C ILE A 58 8.16 -2.33 12.96
N VAL A 59 9.26 -3.08 13.11
CA VAL A 59 10.54 -2.76 12.44
C VAL A 59 10.38 -2.84 10.92
N HIS A 60 9.95 -3.99 10.41
CA HIS A 60 9.80 -4.20 8.99
C HIS A 60 8.69 -3.34 8.39
N ALA A 61 7.59 -3.13 9.12
CA ALA A 61 6.47 -2.32 8.65
C ALA A 61 6.83 -0.85 8.53
N ALA A 62 7.50 -0.26 9.53
CA ALA A 62 7.92 1.15 9.47
C ALA A 62 8.96 1.39 8.37
N ASP A 63 9.90 0.46 8.20
CA ASP A 63 10.97 0.57 7.21
C ASP A 63 10.48 0.24 5.79
N GLY A 64 9.31 -0.41 5.68
CA GLY A 64 8.75 -0.90 4.42
C GLY A 64 9.54 -2.08 3.86
N ILE A 65 10.17 -2.89 4.71
CA ILE A 65 10.97 -4.03 4.30
C ILE A 65 10.07 -5.27 4.23
N PHE A 66 10.19 -6.04 3.16
CA PHE A 66 9.55 -7.34 3.01
C PHE A 66 10.42 -8.31 2.24
N LYS A 67 10.10 -9.60 2.35
CA LYS A 67 10.82 -10.68 1.68
C LYS A 67 10.08 -11.11 0.42
N LEU A 68 10.80 -11.25 -0.68
CA LEU A 68 10.33 -11.92 -1.89
C LEU A 68 11.31 -13.00 -2.30
N THR A 69 10.81 -14.02 -2.98
CA THR A 69 11.64 -15.11 -3.52
C THR A 69 11.62 -15.05 -5.04
N ASN A 70 12.79 -15.16 -5.67
CA ASN A 70 12.90 -15.35 -7.12
C ASN A 70 13.87 -16.50 -7.40
N ASN A 71 13.44 -17.51 -8.16
CA ASN A 71 14.22 -18.70 -8.49
C ASN A 71 14.85 -19.39 -7.25
N GLY A 72 14.11 -19.45 -6.13
CA GLY A 72 14.57 -20.03 -4.87
C GLY A 72 15.54 -19.15 -4.06
N ILE A 73 15.88 -17.96 -4.55
CA ILE A 73 16.70 -16.98 -3.83
C ILE A 73 15.79 -15.99 -3.12
N GLU A 74 15.98 -15.85 -1.82
CA GLU A 74 15.26 -14.90 -0.99
C GLU A 74 15.93 -13.51 -1.03
N TYR A 75 15.12 -12.47 -1.21
CA TYR A 75 15.54 -11.08 -1.22
C TYR A 75 14.73 -10.29 -0.20
N PHE A 76 15.43 -9.57 0.67
CA PHE A 76 14.81 -8.53 1.49
C PHE A 76 14.88 -7.22 0.73
N ILE A 77 13.71 -6.67 0.41
CA ILE A 77 13.59 -5.47 -0.40
C ILE A 77 12.75 -4.43 0.34
N ARG A 78 12.93 -3.17 -0.05
CA ARG A 78 12.17 -2.06 0.49
C ARG A 78 11.02 -1.69 -0.45
N HIS A 79 9.82 -1.41 0.07
CA HIS A 79 8.65 -1.05 -0.74
C HIS A 79 8.89 0.24 -1.53
N ASN A 80 8.41 0.29 -2.78
CA ASN A 80 8.65 1.43 -3.69
C ASN A 80 8.19 2.76 -3.08
N HIS A 81 7.11 2.76 -2.31
CA HIS A 81 6.58 3.96 -1.65
C HIS A 81 7.49 4.55 -0.57
N GLN A 82 8.46 3.78 -0.07
CA GLN A 82 9.37 4.21 1.01
C GLN A 82 10.85 4.13 0.62
N GLU A 83 11.18 3.52 -0.51
CA GLU A 83 12.53 3.57 -1.09
C GLU A 83 12.95 5.02 -1.34
N VAL A 84 14.18 5.36 -0.96
CA VAL A 84 14.74 6.70 -1.17
C VAL A 84 15.35 6.77 -2.56
N PHE A 85 14.96 7.77 -3.33
CA PHE A 85 15.49 8.02 -4.68
C PHE A 85 15.47 9.52 -4.99
N LEU A 86 16.22 9.93 -6.01
CA LEU A 86 16.14 11.27 -6.57
C LEU A 86 15.11 11.27 -7.71
N ASP A 87 14.17 12.20 -7.68
CA ASP A 87 13.28 12.41 -8.82
C ASP A 87 14.00 13.11 -9.99
N LYS A 88 13.29 13.34 -11.10
CA LYS A 88 13.85 13.96 -12.31
C LYS A 88 14.40 15.38 -12.08
N GLU A 89 13.95 16.05 -11.03
CA GLU A 89 14.37 17.39 -10.65
C GLU A 89 15.52 17.36 -9.64
N GLY A 90 16.00 16.18 -9.26
CA GLY A 90 17.05 15.99 -8.27
C GLY A 90 16.55 16.11 -6.82
N ASN A 91 15.24 16.17 -6.58
CA ASN A 91 14.70 16.19 -5.22
C ASN A 91 14.68 14.78 -4.65
N GLN A 92 15.12 14.64 -3.39
CA GLN A 92 15.01 13.37 -2.69
C GLN A 92 13.55 13.05 -2.35
N ARG A 93 13.09 11.87 -2.77
CA ARG A 93 11.77 11.29 -2.47
C ARG A 93 11.94 10.04 -1.61
N GLY A 94 10.81 9.53 -1.12
CA GLY A 94 10.78 8.36 -0.23
C GLY A 94 10.99 8.72 1.24
N VAL A 95 11.20 7.70 2.07
CA VAL A 95 11.33 7.86 3.53
C VAL A 95 12.74 7.44 3.94
N PRO A 96 13.59 8.33 4.48
CA PRO A 96 14.89 7.94 5.03
C PRO A 96 14.78 6.91 6.17
N TYR A 97 15.81 6.09 6.36
CA TYR A 97 15.83 5.10 7.45
C TYR A 97 15.81 5.78 8.82
N GLU A 98 16.35 6.98 8.93
CA GLU A 98 16.35 7.78 10.16
C GLU A 98 14.94 8.23 10.54
N VAL A 99 14.09 8.52 9.54
CA VAL A 99 12.70 8.91 9.73
C VAL A 99 11.87 7.70 10.17
N SER A 100 11.96 6.60 9.42
CA SER A 100 11.25 5.34 9.76
C SER A 100 11.69 4.76 11.10
N ARG A 101 12.99 4.86 11.46
CA ARG A 101 13.51 4.49 12.78
C ARG A 101 12.86 5.27 13.92
N GLN A 102 12.64 6.57 13.76
CA GLN A 102 11.97 7.37 14.79
C GLN A 102 10.51 6.95 14.97
N VAL A 103 9.79 6.71 13.86
CA VAL A 103 8.40 6.21 13.93
C VAL A 103 8.34 4.84 14.59
N ARG A 104 9.24 3.91 14.23
CA ARG A 104 9.39 2.61 14.92
C ARG A 104 9.56 2.81 16.42
N ASN A 105 10.49 3.67 16.85
CA ASN A 105 10.77 3.85 18.26
C ASN A 105 9.54 4.39 19.02
N ASN A 106 8.74 5.23 18.39
CA ASN A 106 7.46 5.70 18.94
C ASN A 106 6.44 4.55 19.01
N MET A 107 6.31 3.74 17.95
CA MET A 107 5.39 2.60 17.92
C MET A 107 5.76 1.51 18.94
N ILE A 108 7.05 1.24 19.15
CA ILE A 108 7.51 0.27 20.17
C ILE A 108 7.04 0.70 21.57
N LYS A 109 7.05 2.00 21.88
CA LYS A 109 6.52 2.53 23.16
C LYS A 109 4.99 2.37 23.28
N ARG A 110 4.30 2.28 22.14
CA ARG A 110 2.85 2.11 21.99
C ARG A 110 2.45 0.65 21.71
N MET A 111 3.38 -0.31 21.82
CA MET A 111 3.16 -1.69 21.36
C MET A 111 1.93 -2.36 22.02
N ASN A 112 1.68 -2.07 23.30
CA ASN A 112 0.51 -2.57 24.01
C ASN A 112 -0.81 -2.01 23.45
N ASP A 113 -0.82 -0.78 22.95
CA ASP A 113 -2.00 -0.18 22.33
C ASP A 113 -2.27 -0.83 20.97
N ILE A 114 -1.21 -1.10 20.20
CA ILE A 114 -1.28 -1.81 18.92
C ILE A 114 -1.87 -3.22 19.12
N LEU A 115 -1.41 -3.98 20.12
CA LEU A 115 -1.96 -5.32 20.43
C LEU A 115 -3.43 -5.29 20.85
N LYS A 116 -3.87 -4.18 21.45
CA LYS A 116 -5.26 -4.00 21.89
C LYS A 116 -6.18 -3.51 20.79
N ALA A 117 -5.64 -3.00 19.68
CA ALA A 117 -6.44 -2.57 18.54
C ALA A 117 -7.31 -3.72 18.00
N ARG A 118 -8.53 -3.37 17.60
CA ARG A 118 -9.56 -4.28 17.07
C ARG A 118 -10.05 -3.85 15.70
N THR A 119 -9.75 -2.63 15.28
CA THR A 119 -10.12 -2.10 13.97
C THR A 119 -8.91 -1.53 13.25
N PHE A 120 -9.00 -1.46 11.92
CA PHE A 120 -7.96 -0.81 11.12
C PHE A 120 -7.83 0.67 11.49
N ASP A 121 -8.94 1.37 11.75
CA ASP A 121 -8.97 2.78 12.13
C ASP A 121 -8.15 3.05 13.41
N GLU A 122 -8.22 2.16 14.40
CA GLU A 122 -7.42 2.25 15.62
C GLU A 122 -5.92 2.11 15.34
N ILE A 123 -5.52 1.14 14.51
CA ILE A 123 -4.12 0.96 14.10
C ILE A 123 -3.65 2.20 13.34
N TYR A 124 -4.44 2.65 12.36
CA TYR A 124 -4.14 3.84 11.56
C TYR A 124 -3.95 5.08 12.43
N GLN A 125 -4.81 5.27 13.43
CA GLN A 125 -4.70 6.37 14.39
C GLN A 125 -3.42 6.27 15.23
N ILE A 126 -3.10 5.09 15.76
CA ILE A 126 -1.86 4.87 16.53
C ILE A 126 -0.63 5.20 15.70
N VAL A 127 -0.55 4.72 14.45
CA VAL A 127 0.58 4.99 13.54
C VAL A 127 0.64 6.48 13.20
N THR A 128 -0.51 7.12 12.98
CA THR A 128 -0.61 8.57 12.73
C THR A 128 -0.06 9.38 13.90
N GLU A 129 -0.35 8.99 15.14
CA GLU A 129 0.16 9.65 16.35
C GLU A 129 1.66 9.41 16.58
N CYS A 130 2.20 8.32 16.04
CA CYS A 130 3.63 8.00 16.11
C CYS A 130 4.46 8.71 15.04
N LYS A 131 3.83 9.34 14.05
CA LYS A 131 4.51 9.93 12.89
C LYS A 131 5.48 11.04 13.31
N VAL A 132 6.52 11.19 12.51
CA VAL A 132 7.43 12.34 12.59
C VAL A 132 7.46 13.05 11.23
N LYS A 133 8.07 14.25 11.18
CA LYS A 133 8.23 14.98 9.92
C LYS A 133 8.96 14.10 8.89
N GLY A 134 8.41 14.00 7.69
CA GLY A 134 8.92 13.13 6.61
C GLY A 134 8.25 11.76 6.51
N PHE A 135 7.37 11.40 7.46
CA PHE A 135 6.55 10.19 7.38
C PHE A 135 5.10 10.57 7.00
N GLY A 136 4.83 10.58 5.70
CA GLY A 136 3.56 11.07 5.13
C GLY A 136 2.41 10.08 5.19
N GLU A 137 1.23 10.51 4.73
CA GLU A 137 -0.02 9.72 4.75
C GLU A 137 0.10 8.35 4.07
N LEU A 138 0.80 8.29 2.94
CA LEU A 138 1.08 7.02 2.24
C LEU A 138 1.85 6.04 3.14
N SER A 139 2.90 6.51 3.80
CA SER A 139 3.71 5.66 4.70
C SER A 139 2.96 5.27 5.97
N ILE A 140 2.07 6.14 6.46
CA ILE A 140 1.17 5.84 7.58
C ILE A 140 0.23 4.71 7.20
N TYR A 141 -0.45 4.82 6.05
CA TYR A 141 -1.36 3.78 5.56
C TYR A 141 -0.64 2.45 5.32
N ASP A 142 0.46 2.47 4.55
CA ASP A 142 1.27 1.28 4.25
C ASP A 142 1.71 0.59 5.55
N THR A 143 2.20 1.35 6.53
CA THR A 143 2.64 0.80 7.82
C THR A 143 1.47 0.21 8.62
N SER A 144 0.32 0.88 8.58
CA SER A 144 -0.89 0.41 9.26
C SER A 144 -1.40 -0.90 8.65
N MET A 145 -1.42 -1.01 7.32
CA MET A 145 -1.80 -2.24 6.61
C MET A 145 -0.91 -3.44 6.97
N ARG A 146 0.41 -3.22 7.04
CA ARG A 146 1.37 -4.27 7.41
C ARG A 146 1.23 -4.73 8.86
N ILE A 147 0.94 -3.81 9.78
CA ILE A 147 0.66 -4.16 11.18
C ILE A 147 -0.69 -4.88 11.27
N ALA A 148 -1.70 -4.38 10.57
CA ALA A 148 -3.03 -4.96 10.56
C ALA A 148 -3.04 -6.39 10.01
N SER A 149 -2.25 -6.69 8.97
CA SER A 149 -2.14 -8.05 8.42
C SER A 149 -1.60 -9.05 9.44
N HIS A 150 -0.63 -8.65 10.28
CA HIS A 150 -0.15 -9.46 11.41
C HIS A 150 -1.21 -9.69 12.48
N LEU A 151 -2.06 -8.70 12.73
CA LEU A 151 -3.16 -8.81 13.68
C LEU A 151 -4.42 -9.47 13.09
N ASN A 152 -4.39 -9.88 11.82
CA ASN A 152 -5.55 -10.37 11.05
C ASN A 152 -6.73 -9.37 11.07
N ILE A 153 -6.41 -8.09 10.98
CA ILE A 153 -7.37 -6.98 10.89
C ILE A 153 -7.35 -6.46 9.45
N GLU A 154 -8.52 -6.37 8.84
CA GLU A 154 -8.71 -5.82 7.49
C GLU A 154 -9.32 -4.40 7.58
N PRO A 155 -8.99 -3.50 6.64
CA PRO A 155 -9.72 -2.25 6.50
C PRO A 155 -11.14 -2.52 6.00
N ASP A 156 -12.10 -1.75 6.51
CA ASP A 156 -13.49 -1.73 6.05
C ASP A 156 -13.77 -0.60 5.04
N LYS A 157 -12.87 0.38 4.99
CA LYS A 157 -12.94 1.57 4.13
C LYS A 157 -11.73 1.69 3.20
N ILE A 158 -11.93 2.32 2.06
CA ILE A 158 -10.88 2.62 1.09
C ILE A 158 -10.24 3.94 1.48
N TYR A 159 -9.03 3.89 2.04
CA TYR A 159 -8.31 5.08 2.47
C TYR A 159 -7.65 5.79 1.28
N LEU A 160 -7.87 7.10 1.15
CA LEU A 160 -7.34 7.89 0.06
C LEU A 160 -6.07 8.64 0.50
N HIS A 161 -4.91 8.03 0.29
CA HIS A 161 -3.63 8.73 0.35
C HIS A 161 -3.20 9.22 -1.03
N ALA A 162 -2.04 9.88 -1.16
CA ALA A 162 -1.57 10.48 -2.42
C ALA A 162 -1.64 9.56 -3.66
N GLY A 163 -1.36 8.26 -3.53
CA GLY A 163 -1.50 7.28 -4.61
C GLY A 163 -2.96 7.00 -4.99
N ALA A 164 -3.72 6.35 -4.11
CA ALA A 164 -5.14 6.04 -4.31
C ALA A 164 -6.02 7.26 -4.63
N ARG A 165 -5.69 8.44 -4.10
CA ARG A 165 -6.39 9.69 -4.41
C ARG A 165 -6.33 10.03 -5.90
N LYS A 166 -5.18 9.81 -6.55
CA LYS A 166 -5.06 10.02 -8.01
C LYS A 166 -5.94 9.06 -8.79
N GLY A 167 -6.00 7.79 -8.39
CA GLY A 167 -6.94 6.84 -8.99
C GLY A 167 -8.39 7.29 -8.83
N MET A 168 -8.74 7.79 -7.64
CA MET A 168 -10.08 8.31 -7.35
C MET A 168 -10.41 9.57 -8.15
N GLU A 169 -9.46 10.49 -8.32
CA GLU A 169 -9.59 11.68 -9.18
C GLU A 169 -9.93 11.26 -10.62
N ILE A 170 -9.25 10.26 -11.16
CA ILE A 170 -9.53 9.75 -12.51
C ILE A 170 -10.93 9.14 -12.59
N LEU A 171 -11.34 8.33 -11.60
CA LEU A 171 -12.70 7.78 -11.58
C LEU A 171 -13.76 8.88 -11.51
N GLU A 172 -13.50 9.95 -10.75
CA GLU A 172 -14.38 11.12 -10.64
C GLU A 172 -14.48 11.87 -11.98
N GLU A 173 -13.34 12.15 -12.63
CA GLU A 173 -13.28 12.80 -13.94
C GLU A 173 -14.00 12.00 -15.04
N LYS A 174 -13.91 10.67 -14.96
CA LYS A 174 -14.55 9.74 -15.90
C LYS A 174 -16.04 9.49 -15.59
N GLY A 175 -16.57 10.05 -14.50
CA GLY A 175 -17.98 9.92 -14.12
C GLY A 175 -18.36 8.61 -13.42
N TYR A 176 -17.38 7.84 -12.95
CA TYR A 176 -17.63 6.58 -12.23
C TYR A 176 -18.06 6.79 -10.78
N VAL A 177 -17.65 7.90 -10.17
CA VAL A 177 -17.98 8.23 -8.77
C VAL A 177 -18.50 9.66 -8.66
N GLU A 178 -19.15 9.97 -7.53
CA GLU A 178 -19.68 11.30 -7.26
C GLU A 178 -18.58 12.37 -7.19
N GLN A 179 -18.93 13.59 -7.63
CA GLN A 179 -18.04 14.74 -7.49
C GLN A 179 -17.68 14.99 -6.01
N GLY A 180 -16.40 15.23 -5.76
CA GLY A 180 -15.83 15.38 -4.42
C GLY A 180 -15.44 14.06 -3.74
N ALA A 181 -15.68 12.88 -4.35
CA ALA A 181 -15.21 11.61 -3.80
C ALA A 181 -13.70 11.62 -3.58
N SER A 182 -12.93 12.14 -4.54
CA SER A 182 -11.48 12.28 -4.44
C SER A 182 -11.00 13.20 -3.32
N ARG A 183 -11.87 14.00 -2.68
CA ARG A 183 -11.51 14.92 -1.59
C ARG A 183 -11.71 14.32 -0.21
N LYS A 184 -12.40 13.18 -0.11
CA LYS A 184 -12.64 12.49 1.16
C LYS A 184 -11.34 11.87 1.67
N LYS A 185 -11.27 11.60 2.99
CA LYS A 185 -10.15 10.86 3.60
C LYS A 185 -10.23 9.37 3.26
N TYR A 186 -11.45 8.86 3.19
CA TYR A 186 -11.76 7.48 2.85
C TYR A 186 -13.11 7.41 2.14
N ILE A 187 -13.37 6.28 1.48
CA ILE A 187 -14.62 5.95 0.80
C ILE A 187 -15.12 4.61 1.33
N GLU A 188 -16.42 4.51 1.61
CA GLU A 188 -17.05 3.22 1.92
C GLU A 188 -17.14 2.38 0.65
N ILE A 189 -16.90 1.06 0.72
CA ILE A 189 -16.93 0.20 -0.47
C ILE A 189 -18.26 0.30 -1.25
N LYS A 190 -19.38 0.53 -0.55
CA LYS A 190 -20.71 0.71 -1.14
C LYS A 190 -20.87 1.99 -1.98
N GLU A 191 -20.02 2.99 -1.77
CA GLU A 191 -19.99 4.22 -2.56
C GLU A 191 -19.21 4.04 -3.88
N MET A 192 -18.50 2.91 -4.04
CA MET A 192 -17.78 2.59 -5.27
C MET A 192 -18.73 2.11 -6.38
N PRO A 193 -18.32 2.19 -7.66
CA PRO A 193 -19.09 1.60 -8.77
C PRO A 193 -19.33 0.11 -8.53
N LYS A 194 -20.51 -0.40 -8.92
CA LYS A 194 -20.89 -1.82 -8.73
C LYS A 194 -19.77 -2.82 -9.09
N PRO A 195 -19.05 -2.68 -10.22
CA PRO A 195 -17.96 -3.59 -10.54
C PRO A 195 -16.86 -3.62 -9.47
N MET A 196 -16.54 -2.51 -8.80
CA MET A 196 -15.51 -2.43 -7.76
C MET A 196 -15.98 -2.94 -6.40
N GLN A 197 -17.30 -2.98 -6.15
CA GLN A 197 -17.85 -3.46 -4.87
C GLN A 197 -17.55 -4.94 -4.58
N GLN A 198 -17.08 -5.70 -5.57
CA GLN A 198 -16.62 -7.08 -5.41
C GLN A 198 -15.21 -7.21 -4.83
N LEU A 199 -14.45 -6.10 -4.78
CA LEU A 199 -13.10 -6.06 -4.23
C LEU A 199 -13.17 -5.76 -2.74
N LYS A 200 -12.19 -6.26 -1.97
CA LYS A 200 -12.00 -5.80 -0.60
C LYS A 200 -11.56 -4.32 -0.60
N ALA A 201 -11.68 -3.66 0.54
CA ALA A 201 -11.24 -2.27 0.68
C ALA A 201 -9.73 -2.11 0.42
N ALA A 202 -8.91 -3.05 0.89
CA ALA A 202 -7.47 -3.07 0.62
C ALA A 202 -7.14 -3.28 -0.86
N GLU A 203 -7.87 -4.17 -1.55
CA GLU A 203 -7.68 -4.39 -2.99
C GLU A 203 -8.12 -3.17 -3.81
N SER A 204 -9.22 -2.53 -3.42
CA SER A 204 -9.71 -1.31 -4.06
C SER A 204 -8.72 -0.16 -3.89
N GLU A 205 -8.16 0.02 -2.69
CA GLU A 205 -7.08 0.99 -2.46
C GLU A 205 -5.87 0.67 -3.35
N HIS A 206 -5.40 -0.58 -3.30
CA HIS A 206 -4.23 -1.00 -4.06
C HIS A 206 -4.43 -0.79 -5.57
N MET A 207 -5.59 -1.16 -6.11
CA MET A 207 -5.96 -0.92 -7.50
C MET A 207 -5.93 0.57 -7.86
N LEU A 208 -6.52 1.44 -7.03
CA LEU A 208 -6.50 2.90 -7.22
C LEU A 208 -5.07 3.45 -7.20
N CYS A 209 -4.18 2.89 -6.39
CA CYS A 209 -2.81 3.35 -6.27
C CYS A 209 -1.89 2.80 -7.37
N SER A 210 -2.00 1.51 -7.71
CA SER A 210 -1.10 0.81 -8.61
C SER A 210 -1.49 1.00 -10.08
N MET A 211 -2.78 0.95 -10.41
CA MET A 211 -3.30 0.99 -11.79
C MET A 211 -3.78 2.38 -12.23
N LYS A 212 -3.42 3.44 -11.51
CA LYS A 212 -3.80 4.83 -11.86
C LYS A 212 -3.42 5.25 -13.29
N ASP A 213 -2.37 4.67 -13.87
CA ASP A 213 -1.99 4.98 -15.24
C ASP A 213 -2.90 4.25 -16.24
N ASP A 214 -3.24 2.99 -15.99
CA ASP A 214 -4.22 2.23 -16.78
C ASP A 214 -5.63 2.82 -16.68
N MET A 215 -6.00 3.37 -15.52
CA MET A 215 -7.29 4.05 -15.31
C MET A 215 -7.52 5.24 -16.25
N LYS A 216 -6.46 5.86 -16.78
CA LYS A 216 -6.60 6.99 -17.73
C LYS A 216 -7.25 6.55 -19.05
N GLU A 217 -7.07 5.29 -19.42
CA GLU A 217 -7.59 4.65 -20.63
C GLU A 217 -9.06 4.20 -20.47
N LEU A 218 -9.66 4.40 -19.29
CA LEU A 218 -11.08 4.13 -19.08
C LEU A 218 -11.94 5.01 -19.98
N ASP A 219 -13.01 4.44 -20.50
CA ASP A 219 -14.02 5.20 -21.24
C ASP A 219 -14.79 6.12 -20.28
N GLN A 220 -15.33 7.23 -20.78
CA GLN A 220 -16.16 8.09 -19.97
C GLN A 220 -17.50 7.39 -19.72
N GLN A 221 -17.96 7.39 -18.47
CA GLN A 221 -19.27 6.87 -18.13
C GLN A 221 -20.32 7.86 -18.62
N ASN A 222 -21.03 7.49 -19.68
CA ASN A 222 -22.17 8.25 -20.21
C ASN A 222 -23.35 8.26 -19.24
#